data_AF-A0A5S3V8Q9-F1
#
_entry.id   AF-A0A5S3V8Q9-F1
#
_cell.length_a   1.000
_cell.length_b   1.000
_cell.length_c   1.000
_cell.angle_alpha   90.00
_cell.angle_beta   90.00
_cell.angle_gamma   90.00
#
_symmetry.space_group_name_H-M   'P 1'
#
loop_
_entity.id
_entity.type
_entity.pdbx_description
1 polymer ?
#
loop_
_entity_poly.entity_id
_entity_poly.type
_entity_poly.pdbx_seq_one_letter_code
_entity_poly.pdbx_strand_id
1 'polypeptide(L)'
;MNLLVVDGVSFRTQYNKENHNAFGSDSNQFGEGSYPQIRMCSLMEVSSHLLLNSSFNARHVGEMTLAKILLPSVPDDSSTLFDLGYYSLGLLSHWHTQGQNTHWNLPDRKDLQYQIERSINTNDKIIILTSSPQAKRKFADLPEQITAQLTTYKVNGKSYRVLISLIDPARYPYDELTEVYTQRWEIELGFREMKLGLHQSKHALRSKKPDMARQGLLGLLVAYNLIRIVMTDAAKAENKLIPRQLSFS
;
A
#
# COMPACT_ATOMS: atom_id res chain seq x y z
N MET A 1 -10.75 8.09 -12.04
CA MET A 1 -10.50 7.03 -11.05
C MET A 1 -9.33 7.48 -10.19
N ASN A 2 -9.46 7.42 -8.87
CA ASN A 2 -8.37 7.74 -7.95
C ASN A 2 -7.29 6.67 -8.00
N LEU A 3 -6.02 7.07 -8.01
CA LEU A 3 -4.90 6.13 -7.92
C LEU A 3 -4.37 6.12 -6.49
N LEU A 4 -4.46 4.96 -5.85
CA LEU A 4 -4.09 4.76 -4.45
C LEU A 4 -2.92 3.80 -4.36
N VAL A 5 -2.21 3.83 -3.24
CA VAL A 5 -1.13 2.89 -2.95
C VAL A 5 -1.18 2.51 -1.48
N VAL A 6 -0.92 1.23 -1.19
CA VAL A 6 -0.85 0.69 0.16
C VAL A 6 0.52 0.09 0.40
N ASP A 7 1.14 0.51 1.49
CA ASP A 7 2.44 -0.02 1.92
C ASP A 7 2.64 0.16 3.42
N GLY A 8 3.57 -0.63 3.96
CA GLY A 8 3.94 -0.70 5.36
C GLY A 8 5.20 0.10 5.67
N VAL A 9 5.28 0.61 6.89
CA VAL A 9 6.47 1.29 7.39
C VAL A 9 6.58 1.15 8.91
N SER A 10 7.80 1.01 9.43
CA SER A 10 8.04 0.97 10.88
C SER A 10 8.58 2.29 11.42
N PHE A 11 8.08 2.70 12.59
CA PHE A 11 8.59 3.81 13.41
C PHE A 11 9.15 3.25 14.72
N ARG A 12 10.39 3.62 15.04
CA ARG A 12 11.02 3.26 16.32
C ARG A 12 10.44 4.11 17.45
N THR A 13 10.38 3.54 18.63
CA THR A 13 10.00 4.23 19.88
C THR A 13 11.19 4.29 20.83
N GLN A 14 11.09 5.10 21.90
CA GLN A 14 12.11 5.13 22.94
C GLN A 14 12.27 3.75 23.57
N TYR A 15 13.52 3.33 23.78
CA TYR A 15 13.79 2.08 24.47
C TYR A 15 13.42 2.20 25.96
N ASN A 16 12.45 1.38 26.38
CA ASN A 16 12.12 1.08 27.78
C ASN A 16 11.20 -0.16 27.82
N LYS A 17 11.00 -0.72 29.02
CA LYS A 17 10.20 -1.93 29.22
C LYS A 17 8.73 -1.78 28.80
N GLU A 18 8.11 -0.61 29.05
CA GLU A 18 6.70 -0.37 28.70
C GLU A 18 6.49 -0.39 27.18
N ASN A 19 7.31 0.36 26.43
CA ASN A 19 7.28 0.38 24.97
C ASN A 19 7.67 -0.98 24.38
N HIS A 20 8.62 -1.70 24.98
CA HIS A 20 8.98 -3.04 24.53
C HIS A 20 7.82 -4.02 24.68
N ASN A 21 7.16 -4.02 25.85
CA ASN A 21 5.99 -4.86 26.09
C ASN A 21 4.82 -4.51 25.16
N ALA A 22 4.63 -3.22 24.86
CA ALA A 22 3.52 -2.75 24.04
C ALA A 22 3.71 -2.98 22.54
N PHE A 23 4.94 -2.83 22.03
CA PHE A 23 5.21 -2.78 20.60
C PHE A 23 6.09 -3.93 20.10
N GLY A 24 6.93 -4.52 20.95
CA GLY A 24 7.94 -5.49 20.54
C GLY A 24 8.97 -4.90 19.58
N SER A 25 9.92 -5.72 19.15
CA SER A 25 10.98 -5.36 18.23
C SER A 25 11.04 -6.34 17.05
N ASP A 26 11.88 -6.03 16.07
CA ASP A 26 12.38 -7.09 15.18
C ASP A 26 13.06 -8.18 16.00
N SER A 27 13.08 -9.40 15.51
CA SER A 27 13.90 -10.47 16.06
C SER A 27 14.61 -11.20 14.93
N ASN A 28 15.82 -11.68 15.22
CA ASN A 28 16.57 -12.52 14.31
C ASN A 28 17.18 -13.69 15.08
N GLN A 29 17.96 -14.53 14.41
CA GLN A 29 18.63 -15.69 15.01
C GLN A 29 19.61 -15.34 16.17
N PHE A 30 19.96 -14.06 16.34
CA PHE A 30 20.83 -13.55 17.41
C PHE A 30 20.07 -12.87 18.55
N GLY A 31 18.73 -12.86 18.52
CA GLY A 31 17.86 -12.34 19.58
C GLY A 31 16.92 -11.23 19.14
N GLU A 32 16.29 -10.59 20.13
CA GLU A 32 15.41 -9.44 19.92
C GLU A 32 16.22 -8.17 19.62
N GLY A 33 15.78 -7.42 18.63
CA GLY A 33 16.33 -6.14 18.21
C GLY A 33 16.19 -5.07 19.29
N SER A 34 17.16 -4.16 19.35
CA SER A 34 17.33 -3.28 20.51
C SER A 34 16.28 -2.18 20.69
N TYR A 35 15.40 -1.93 19.71
CA TYR A 35 14.43 -0.84 19.77
C TYR A 35 13.01 -1.32 19.50
N PRO A 36 12.02 -0.98 20.36
CA PRO A 36 10.63 -1.31 20.08
C PRO A 36 10.09 -0.49 18.91
N GLN A 37 9.23 -1.10 18.10
CA GLN A 37 8.76 -0.52 16.84
C GLN A 37 7.25 -0.58 16.69
N ILE A 38 6.66 0.53 16.26
CA ILE A 38 5.29 0.59 15.77
C ILE A 38 5.34 0.29 14.28
N ARG A 39 4.58 -0.71 13.84
CA ARG A 39 4.33 -0.98 12.43
C ARG A 39 3.08 -0.23 12.00
N MET A 40 3.18 0.50 10.90
CA MET A 40 2.11 1.27 10.28
C MET A 40 1.88 0.78 8.86
N CYS A 41 0.64 0.80 8.40
CA CYS A 41 0.26 0.65 7.01
C CYS A 41 -0.57 1.86 6.62
N SER A 42 -0.37 2.41 5.42
CA SER A 42 -1.08 3.61 4.98
C SER A 42 -1.71 3.43 3.62
N LEU A 43 -2.88 4.03 3.43
CA LEU A 43 -3.55 4.21 2.16
C LEU A 43 -3.28 5.64 1.71
N MET A 44 -2.49 5.79 0.65
CA MET A 44 -2.06 7.09 0.14
C MET A 44 -2.60 7.32 -1.27
N GLU A 45 -3.07 8.53 -1.56
CA GLU A 45 -3.42 8.94 -2.93
C GLU A 45 -2.14 9.39 -3.66
N VAL A 46 -1.93 8.89 -4.87
CA VAL A 46 -0.64 8.97 -5.58
C VAL A 46 -0.33 10.38 -6.10
N SER A 47 -1.31 11.12 -6.61
CA SER A 47 -1.06 12.43 -7.23
C SER A 47 -0.76 13.54 -6.22
N SER A 48 -1.32 13.43 -5.02
CA SER A 48 -1.23 14.41 -3.93
C SER A 48 -0.36 13.95 -2.76
N HIS A 49 0.02 12.67 -2.71
CA HIS A 49 0.54 11.96 -1.52
C HIS A 49 -0.26 12.21 -0.24
N LEU A 50 -1.55 12.54 -0.33
CA LEU A 50 -2.39 12.62 0.86
C LEU A 50 -2.62 11.22 1.43
N LEU A 51 -2.42 11.06 2.74
CA LEU A 51 -2.79 9.84 3.44
C LEU A 51 -4.29 9.88 3.69
N LEU A 52 -5.04 9.00 3.01
CA LEU A 52 -6.48 8.87 3.23
C LEU A 52 -6.76 8.20 4.57
N ASN A 53 -5.96 7.21 4.93
CA ASN A 53 -6.00 6.59 6.25
C ASN A 53 -4.67 5.87 6.56
N SER A 54 -4.37 5.70 7.84
CA SER A 54 -3.24 4.92 8.33
C SER A 54 -3.66 4.09 9.55
N SER A 55 -3.28 2.83 9.56
CA SER A 55 -3.48 1.92 10.70
C SER A 55 -2.12 1.51 11.23
N PHE A 56 -1.98 1.40 12.55
CA PHE A 56 -0.71 1.03 13.16
C PHE A 56 -0.89 0.18 14.41
N ASN A 57 0.07 -0.70 14.66
CA ASN A 57 0.06 -1.63 15.79
C ASN A 57 1.49 -2.05 16.15
N ALA A 58 1.61 -2.98 17.09
CA ALA A 58 2.87 -3.60 17.48
C ALA A 58 3.57 -4.28 16.30
N ARG A 59 4.89 -4.42 16.39
CA ARG A 59 5.76 -4.93 15.33
C ARG A 59 5.39 -6.32 14.83
N HIS A 60 4.87 -7.18 15.71
CA HIS A 60 4.49 -8.56 15.37
C HIS A 60 3.22 -8.64 14.53
N VAL A 61 2.41 -7.58 14.47
CA VAL A 61 1.20 -7.55 13.64
C VAL A 61 1.60 -7.43 12.17
N GLY A 62 1.02 -8.28 11.31
CA GLY A 62 1.32 -8.31 9.89
C GLY A 62 0.77 -7.09 9.13
N GLU A 63 1.47 -6.64 8.10
CA GLU A 63 1.04 -5.53 7.23
C GLU A 63 -0.29 -5.81 6.55
N MET A 64 -0.53 -7.04 6.09
CA MET A 64 -1.84 -7.44 5.57
C MET A 64 -2.99 -7.26 6.57
N THR A 65 -2.74 -7.51 7.86
CA THR A 65 -3.76 -7.29 8.90
C THR A 65 -4.06 -5.80 9.04
N LEU A 66 -3.04 -4.96 8.97
CA LEU A 66 -3.19 -3.51 9.01
C LEU A 66 -3.90 -2.98 7.75
N ALA A 67 -3.56 -3.48 6.56
CA ALA A 67 -4.20 -3.10 5.31
C ALA A 67 -5.71 -3.41 5.31
N LYS A 68 -6.13 -4.53 5.89
CA LYS A 68 -7.57 -4.83 6.05
C LYS A 68 -8.33 -3.78 6.85
N ILE A 69 -7.68 -3.15 7.83
CA ILE A 69 -8.30 -2.07 8.63
C ILE A 69 -8.54 -0.82 7.77
N LEU A 70 -7.76 -0.62 6.71
CA LEU A 70 -7.88 0.51 5.78
C LEU A 70 -9.03 0.34 4.78
N LEU A 71 -9.55 -0.89 4.61
CA LEU A 71 -10.56 -1.23 3.61
C LEU A 71 -11.77 -0.27 3.61
N PRO A 72 -12.36 0.11 4.77
CA PRO A 72 -13.51 1.02 4.80
C PRO A 72 -13.20 2.45 4.35
N SER A 73 -11.93 2.81 4.21
CA SER A 73 -11.48 4.14 3.78
C SER A 73 -11.12 4.19 2.30
N VAL A 74 -11.25 3.09 1.57
CA VAL A 74 -11.04 3.05 0.12
C VAL A 74 -12.23 3.74 -0.55
N PRO A 75 -12.04 4.86 -1.26
CA PRO A 75 -13.11 5.53 -1.98
C PRO A 75 -13.57 4.70 -3.19
N ASP A 76 -14.83 4.90 -3.58
CA ASP A 76 -15.36 4.45 -4.87
C ASP A 76 -14.51 5.02 -6.03
N ASP A 77 -14.63 4.38 -7.20
CA ASP A 77 -13.90 4.77 -8.40
C ASP A 77 -12.39 4.92 -8.15
N SER A 78 -11.77 3.87 -7.60
CA SER A 78 -10.34 3.88 -7.26
C SER A 78 -9.61 2.61 -7.71
N SER A 79 -8.31 2.74 -7.91
CA SER A 79 -7.41 1.61 -8.17
C SER A 79 -6.23 1.66 -7.21
N THR A 80 -6.03 0.59 -6.46
CA THR A 80 -5.01 0.52 -5.39
C THR A 80 -3.81 -0.30 -5.85
N LEU A 81 -2.61 0.28 -5.73
CA LEU A 81 -1.34 -0.38 -6.01
C LEU A 81 -0.82 -1.06 -4.74
N PHE A 82 -0.53 -2.35 -4.85
CA PHE A 82 0.04 -3.16 -3.77
C PHE A 82 1.42 -3.67 -4.12
N ASP A 83 2.21 -3.99 -3.09
CA ASP A 83 3.38 -4.84 -3.26
C ASP A 83 3.02 -6.34 -3.24
N LEU A 84 4.01 -7.20 -3.50
CA LEU A 84 3.85 -8.65 -3.53
C LEU A 84 3.47 -9.25 -2.17
N GLY A 85 3.87 -8.62 -1.07
CA GLY A 85 3.59 -9.04 0.31
C GLY A 85 2.11 -8.97 0.68
N TYR A 86 1.30 -8.22 -0.07
CA TYR A 86 -0.16 -8.18 0.08
C TYR A 86 -0.91 -9.25 -0.73
N TYR A 87 -0.21 -10.17 -1.42
CA TYR A 87 -0.91 -11.21 -2.20
C TYR A 87 -1.81 -12.06 -1.30
N SER A 88 -3.12 -11.92 -1.49
CA SER A 88 -4.13 -12.80 -0.92
C SER A 88 -5.44 -12.63 -1.65
N LEU A 89 -5.94 -13.70 -2.27
CA LEU A 89 -7.19 -13.68 -3.00
C LEU A 89 -8.37 -13.20 -2.14
N GLY A 90 -8.38 -13.53 -0.84
CA GLY A 90 -9.37 -13.01 0.10
C GLY A 90 -9.29 -11.49 0.27
N LEU A 91 -8.08 -10.95 0.50
CA LEU A 91 -7.88 -9.50 0.60
C LEU A 91 -8.28 -8.79 -0.71
N LEU A 92 -7.82 -9.31 -1.84
CA LEU A 92 -8.07 -8.72 -3.17
C LEU A 92 -9.55 -8.77 -3.55
N SER A 93 -10.25 -9.87 -3.21
CA SER A 93 -11.70 -9.97 -3.37
C SER A 93 -12.41 -8.92 -2.53
N HIS A 94 -12.08 -8.81 -1.24
CA HIS A 94 -12.67 -7.80 -0.36
C HIS A 94 -12.40 -6.39 -0.84
N TRP A 95 -11.19 -6.11 -1.34
CA TRP A 95 -10.85 -4.80 -1.91
C TRP A 95 -11.68 -4.45 -3.13
N HIS A 96 -11.94 -5.44 -3.99
CA HIS A 96 -12.73 -5.27 -5.19
C HIS A 96 -14.23 -5.10 -4.92
N THR A 97 -14.73 -5.67 -3.83
CA THR A 97 -16.17 -5.64 -3.49
C THR A 97 -16.53 -4.63 -2.41
N GLN A 98 -15.57 -3.94 -1.82
CA GLN A 98 -15.82 -3.01 -0.72
C GLN A 98 -16.63 -1.78 -1.14
N GLY A 99 -16.41 -1.29 -2.36
CA GLY A 99 -17.03 -0.09 -2.90
C GLY A 99 -17.46 -0.28 -4.35
N GLN A 100 -17.95 0.80 -4.94
CA GLN A 100 -18.30 0.82 -6.36
C GLN A 100 -17.03 1.06 -7.19
N ASN A 101 -16.80 0.19 -8.18
CA ASN A 101 -15.71 0.35 -9.15
C ASN A 101 -14.33 0.49 -8.46
N THR A 102 -14.08 -0.33 -7.43
CA THR A 102 -12.79 -0.40 -6.74
C THR A 102 -11.91 -1.50 -7.33
N HIS A 103 -10.65 -1.16 -7.56
CA HIS A 103 -9.69 -2.01 -8.26
C HIS A 103 -8.40 -2.13 -7.49
N TRP A 104 -7.63 -3.15 -7.83
CA TRP A 104 -6.29 -3.40 -7.31
C TRP A 104 -5.33 -3.80 -8.44
N ASN A 105 -4.05 -3.51 -8.20
CA ASN A 105 -2.91 -3.93 -9.01
C ASN A 105 -1.84 -4.50 -8.07
N LEU A 106 -1.27 -5.66 -8.41
CA LEU A 106 -0.35 -6.36 -7.54
C LEU A 106 0.67 -7.17 -8.35
N PRO A 107 1.98 -7.14 -8.02
CA PRO A 107 2.98 -7.99 -8.67
C PRO A 107 2.61 -9.44 -8.61
N ASP A 108 2.88 -10.14 -9.69
CA ASP A 108 2.63 -11.55 -9.74
C ASP A 108 3.67 -12.35 -8.90
N ARG A 109 3.26 -13.55 -8.47
CA ARG A 109 4.16 -14.49 -7.78
C ARG A 109 4.86 -15.37 -8.81
N LYS A 110 6.11 -15.74 -8.57
CA LYS A 110 6.89 -16.59 -9.49
C LYS A 110 6.20 -17.92 -9.80
N ASP A 111 5.51 -18.49 -8.82
CA ASP A 111 4.82 -19.78 -8.85
C ASP A 111 3.29 -19.66 -9.02
N LEU A 112 2.80 -18.49 -9.46
CA LEU A 112 1.37 -18.23 -9.63
C LEU A 112 0.72 -19.25 -10.57
N GLN A 113 -0.24 -20.00 -10.03
CA GLN A 113 -1.09 -20.91 -10.80
C GLN A 113 -2.32 -20.15 -11.28
N TYR A 114 -2.58 -20.21 -12.58
CA TYR A 114 -3.72 -19.57 -13.22
C TYR A 114 -4.14 -20.32 -14.48
N GLN A 115 -5.38 -20.11 -14.88
CA GLN A 115 -5.90 -20.54 -16.19
C GLN A 115 -6.00 -19.33 -17.10
N ILE A 116 -5.64 -19.45 -18.37
CA ILE A 116 -5.83 -18.37 -19.34
C ILE A 116 -7.26 -18.48 -19.86
N GLU A 117 -8.07 -17.45 -19.60
CA GLU A 117 -9.42 -17.34 -20.16
C GLU A 117 -9.36 -16.76 -21.58
N ARG A 118 -8.60 -15.68 -21.76
CA ARG A 118 -8.46 -14.99 -23.05
C ARG A 118 -7.08 -14.33 -23.17
N SER A 119 -6.41 -14.53 -24.31
CA SER A 119 -5.22 -13.74 -24.65
C SER A 119 -5.64 -12.47 -25.39
N ILE A 120 -5.26 -11.30 -24.89
CA ILE A 120 -5.46 -10.03 -25.60
C ILE A 120 -4.32 -9.84 -26.61
N ASN A 121 -3.09 -10.03 -26.14
CA ASN A 121 -1.88 -10.10 -26.94
C ASN A 121 -0.82 -10.99 -26.25
N THR A 122 0.43 -10.98 -26.74
CA THR A 122 1.52 -11.79 -26.18
C THR A 122 1.85 -11.46 -24.73
N ASN A 123 1.75 -10.18 -24.37
CA ASN A 123 2.13 -9.64 -23.06
C ASN A 123 0.94 -9.46 -22.13
N ASP A 124 -0.29 -9.65 -22.61
CA ASP A 124 -1.49 -9.24 -21.90
C ASP A 124 -2.62 -10.25 -22.05
N LYS A 125 -3.10 -10.75 -20.91
CA LYS A 125 -3.99 -11.92 -20.85
C LYS A 125 -5.03 -11.72 -19.75
N ILE A 126 -6.28 -12.08 -20.02
CA ILE A 126 -7.27 -12.32 -18.98
C ILE A 126 -7.08 -13.74 -18.45
N ILE A 127 -6.92 -13.85 -17.14
CA ILE A 127 -6.65 -15.09 -16.43
C ILE A 127 -7.65 -15.31 -15.30
N ILE A 128 -7.79 -16.56 -14.90
CA ILE A 128 -8.60 -16.99 -13.78
C ILE A 128 -7.69 -17.54 -12.68
N LEU A 129 -7.85 -16.99 -11.47
CA LEU A 129 -7.19 -17.42 -10.25
C LEU A 129 -8.15 -18.24 -9.40
N THR A 130 -7.81 -19.49 -9.11
CA THR A 130 -8.64 -20.38 -8.29
C THR A 130 -8.31 -20.20 -6.80
N SER A 131 -9.35 -19.98 -6.00
CA SER A 131 -9.24 -19.88 -4.55
C SER A 131 -8.89 -21.21 -3.89
N SER A 132 -7.84 -21.23 -3.07
CA SER A 132 -7.44 -22.44 -2.34
C SER A 132 -8.40 -22.74 -1.18
N PRO A 133 -8.54 -24.02 -0.76
CA PRO A 133 -9.34 -24.37 0.42
C PRO A 133 -8.89 -23.64 1.68
N GLN A 134 -7.58 -23.41 1.83
CA GLN A 134 -7.02 -22.65 2.95
C GLN A 134 -7.47 -21.18 2.92
N ALA A 135 -7.48 -20.54 1.75
CA ALA A 135 -7.96 -19.17 1.60
C ALA A 135 -9.45 -19.06 1.93
N LYS A 136 -10.28 -19.98 1.43
CA LYS A 136 -11.72 -20.03 1.74
C LYS A 136 -12.03 -20.25 3.22
N ARG A 137 -11.22 -21.03 3.93
CA ARG A 137 -11.37 -21.16 5.40
C ARG A 137 -11.09 -19.86 6.15
N LYS A 138 -10.17 -19.04 5.65
CA LYS A 138 -9.82 -17.73 6.24
C LYS A 138 -10.77 -16.62 5.80
N PHE A 139 -11.43 -16.79 4.66
CA PHE A 139 -12.32 -15.82 4.01
C PHE A 139 -13.54 -16.57 3.48
N ALA A 140 -14.58 -16.67 4.30
CA ALA A 140 -15.74 -17.53 4.01
C ALA A 140 -16.54 -17.10 2.77
N ASP A 141 -16.49 -15.81 2.45
CA ASP A 141 -17.14 -15.14 1.33
C ASP A 141 -16.26 -15.04 0.07
N LEU A 142 -15.05 -15.62 0.11
CA LEU A 142 -14.15 -15.64 -1.04
C LEU A 142 -14.74 -16.48 -2.20
N PRO A 143 -14.93 -15.90 -3.40
CA PRO A 143 -15.41 -16.64 -4.57
C PRO A 143 -14.46 -17.80 -4.95
N GLU A 144 -14.99 -18.77 -5.68
CA GLU A 144 -14.20 -19.89 -6.22
C GLU A 144 -13.07 -19.44 -7.14
N GLN A 145 -13.36 -18.43 -7.93
CA GLN A 145 -12.51 -17.93 -8.97
C GLN A 145 -12.52 -16.40 -8.94
N ILE A 146 -11.35 -15.82 -9.18
CA ILE A 146 -11.18 -14.38 -9.39
C ILE A 146 -10.58 -14.19 -10.78
N THR A 147 -11.26 -13.42 -11.62
CA THR A 147 -10.74 -13.02 -12.94
C THR A 147 -9.87 -11.78 -12.79
N ALA A 148 -8.72 -11.78 -13.44
CA ALA A 148 -7.81 -10.64 -13.45
C ALA A 148 -7.05 -10.59 -14.79
N GLN A 149 -6.57 -9.41 -15.15
CA GLN A 149 -5.64 -9.22 -16.25
C GLN A 149 -4.20 -9.43 -15.75
N LEU A 150 -3.43 -10.25 -16.45
CA LEU A 150 -2.00 -10.49 -16.22
C LEU A 150 -1.21 -9.81 -17.33
N THR A 151 -0.57 -8.72 -16.96
CA THR A 151 0.16 -7.84 -17.88
C THR A 151 1.67 -7.95 -17.65
N THR A 152 2.42 -8.18 -18.72
CA THR A 152 3.89 -8.30 -18.70
C THR A 152 4.51 -7.07 -19.34
N TYR A 153 5.34 -6.33 -18.61
CA TYR A 153 5.98 -5.11 -19.09
C TYR A 153 7.48 -5.12 -18.83
N LYS A 154 8.24 -4.24 -19.49
CA LYS A 154 9.69 -4.15 -19.36
C LYS A 154 10.12 -2.80 -18.80
N VAL A 155 10.97 -2.82 -17.78
CA VAL A 155 11.64 -1.62 -17.25
C VAL A 155 13.13 -1.88 -17.28
N ASN A 156 13.90 -1.01 -17.95
CA ASN A 156 15.36 -1.12 -18.07
C ASN A 156 15.82 -2.53 -18.53
N GLY A 157 15.12 -3.10 -19.51
CA GLY A 157 15.42 -4.43 -20.06
C GLY A 157 14.97 -5.62 -19.22
N LYS A 158 14.48 -5.41 -17.99
CA LYS A 158 13.95 -6.47 -17.13
C LYS A 158 12.44 -6.60 -17.31
N SER A 159 11.95 -7.83 -17.46
CA SER A 159 10.52 -8.13 -17.54
C SER A 159 9.90 -8.25 -16.14
N TYR A 160 8.75 -7.63 -15.98
CA TYR A 160 7.91 -7.66 -14.79
C TYR A 160 6.51 -8.10 -15.18
N ARG A 161 5.77 -8.67 -14.23
CA ARG A 161 4.37 -9.04 -14.41
C ARG A 161 3.53 -8.48 -13.28
N VAL A 162 2.36 -7.97 -13.62
CA VAL A 162 1.39 -7.39 -12.70
C VAL A 162 0.01 -8.01 -12.96
N LEU A 163 -0.67 -8.32 -11.86
CA LEU A 163 -2.07 -8.72 -11.82
C LEU A 163 -2.94 -7.49 -11.60
N ILE A 164 -3.98 -7.33 -12.40
CA ILE A 164 -4.82 -6.14 -12.43
C ILE A 164 -6.28 -6.58 -12.46
N SER A 165 -7.10 -6.05 -11.56
CA SER A 165 -8.56 -6.34 -11.53
C SER A 165 -9.39 -5.61 -12.59
N LEU A 166 -8.81 -4.61 -13.26
CA LEU A 166 -9.39 -3.97 -14.43
C LEU A 166 -9.27 -4.96 -15.60
N ILE A 167 -10.39 -5.47 -16.10
CA ILE A 167 -10.42 -6.56 -17.11
C ILE A 167 -11.05 -6.14 -18.44
N ASP A 168 -11.30 -4.84 -18.64
CA ASP A 168 -11.83 -4.27 -19.88
C ASP A 168 -10.71 -3.60 -20.68
N PRO A 169 -10.13 -4.27 -21.69
CA PRO A 169 -8.97 -3.75 -22.43
C PRO A 169 -9.33 -2.60 -23.36
N ALA A 170 -10.61 -2.42 -23.69
CA ALA A 170 -11.06 -1.29 -24.51
C ALA A 170 -11.10 0.00 -23.68
N ARG A 171 -11.41 -0.12 -22.38
CA ARG A 171 -11.44 0.99 -21.43
C ARG A 171 -10.08 1.26 -20.77
N TYR A 172 -9.27 0.22 -20.59
CA TYR A 172 -7.98 0.31 -19.90
C TYR A 172 -6.86 -0.31 -20.76
N PRO A 173 -6.26 0.48 -21.67
CA PRO A 173 -5.20 0.00 -22.55
C PRO A 173 -3.95 -0.45 -21.80
N TYR A 174 -3.24 -1.42 -22.39
CA TYR A 174 -2.01 -2.00 -21.85
C TYR A 174 -0.97 -0.94 -21.42
N ASP A 175 -0.70 0.06 -22.27
CA ASP A 175 0.34 1.05 -21.99
C ASP A 175 0.03 1.86 -20.72
N GLU A 176 -1.22 2.29 -20.56
CA GLU A 176 -1.69 3.03 -19.37
C GLU A 176 -1.58 2.18 -18.10
N LEU A 177 -1.99 0.90 -18.15
CA LEU A 177 -1.92 -0.01 -17.00
C LEU A 177 -0.49 -0.21 -16.50
N THR A 178 0.46 -0.34 -17.41
CA THR A 178 1.87 -0.56 -17.05
C THR A 178 2.50 0.69 -16.45
N GLU A 179 2.22 1.87 -17.01
CA GLU A 179 2.67 3.15 -16.47
C GLU A 179 2.11 3.38 -15.07
N VAL A 180 0.82 3.12 -14.85
CA VAL A 180 0.15 3.25 -13.56
C VAL A 180 0.86 2.45 -12.47
N TYR A 181 1.19 1.18 -12.72
CA TYR A 181 1.82 0.35 -11.68
C TYR A 181 3.24 0.83 -11.31
N THR A 182 3.98 1.45 -12.22
CA THR A 182 5.31 2.03 -11.89
C THR A 182 5.24 3.12 -10.83
N GLN A 183 4.08 3.76 -10.65
CA GLN A 183 3.85 4.81 -9.65
C GLN A 183 3.72 4.27 -8.22
N ARG A 184 3.80 2.95 -7.99
CA ARG A 184 3.78 2.38 -6.62
C ARG A 184 4.89 2.96 -5.74
N TRP A 185 6.05 3.28 -6.31
CA TRP A 185 7.19 3.85 -5.57
C TRP A 185 6.89 5.20 -4.90
N GLU A 186 5.81 5.87 -5.26
CA GLU A 186 5.41 7.16 -4.67
C GLU A 186 5.16 7.06 -3.16
N ILE A 187 4.66 5.92 -2.65
CA ILE A 187 4.49 5.73 -1.20
C ILE A 187 5.81 5.65 -0.45
N GLU A 188 6.86 5.12 -1.08
CA GLU A 188 8.19 5.09 -0.50
C GLU A 188 8.75 6.51 -0.38
N LEU A 189 8.41 7.38 -1.35
CA LEU A 189 8.72 8.82 -1.29
C LEU A 189 7.92 9.52 -0.19
N GLY A 190 6.60 9.29 -0.09
CA GLY A 190 5.78 9.85 1.00
C GLY A 190 6.28 9.43 2.40
N PHE A 191 6.65 8.16 2.59
CA PHE A 191 7.29 7.70 3.82
C PHE A 191 8.64 8.35 4.08
N ARG A 192 9.42 8.64 3.02
CA ARG A 192 10.68 9.38 3.14
C ARG A 192 10.45 10.81 3.59
N GLU A 193 9.48 11.52 3.02
CA GLU A 193 9.10 12.89 3.43
C GLU A 193 8.72 12.93 4.92
N MET A 194 7.88 11.99 5.37
CA MET A 194 7.51 11.89 6.78
C MET A 194 8.70 11.59 7.70
N LYS A 195 9.57 10.64 7.33
CA LYS A 195 10.66 10.20 8.20
C LYS A 195 11.86 11.14 8.21
N LEU A 196 12.27 11.62 7.04
CA LEU A 196 13.48 12.43 6.89
C LEU A 196 13.16 13.91 7.05
N GLY A 197 12.11 14.41 6.39
CA GLY A 197 11.69 15.80 6.46
C GLY A 197 10.99 16.11 7.78
N LEU A 198 9.75 15.64 7.93
CA LEU A 198 8.88 16.08 9.03
C LEU A 198 9.33 15.57 10.41
N HIS A 199 9.73 14.31 10.50
CA HIS A 199 10.31 13.73 11.72
C HIS A 199 11.79 14.10 11.90
N GLN A 200 12.36 14.90 10.98
CA GLN A 200 13.72 15.43 11.02
C GLN A 200 14.79 14.34 11.23
N SER A 201 14.59 13.18 10.61
CA SER A 201 15.47 12.02 10.76
C SER A 201 15.69 11.55 12.20
N LYS A 202 14.81 11.91 13.14
CA LYS A 202 14.92 11.46 14.53
C LYS A 202 14.80 9.94 14.58
N HIS A 203 15.75 9.31 15.26
CA HIS A 203 15.83 7.85 15.30
C HIS A 203 14.65 7.17 15.99
N ALA A 204 13.87 7.87 16.81
CA ALA A 204 12.69 7.35 17.50
C ALA A 204 11.64 8.44 17.77
N LEU A 205 10.38 8.03 17.96
CA LEU A 205 9.34 8.88 18.52
C LEU A 205 9.75 9.37 19.92
N ARG A 206 9.35 10.58 20.30
CA ARG A 206 9.85 11.27 21.51
C ARG A 206 9.35 10.64 22.82
N SER A 207 8.13 10.09 22.82
CA SER A 207 7.49 9.62 24.04
C SER A 207 8.09 8.31 24.57
N LYS A 208 8.19 8.22 25.92
CA LYS A 208 8.50 6.99 26.65
C LYS A 208 7.28 6.16 27.03
N LYS A 209 6.07 6.74 26.98
CA LYS A 209 4.80 6.02 27.26
C LYS A 209 4.17 5.52 25.95
N PRO A 210 3.67 4.28 25.88
CA PRO A 210 3.11 3.70 24.66
C PRO A 210 1.98 4.52 24.03
N ASP A 211 0.98 4.93 24.82
CA ASP A 211 -0.17 5.68 24.28
C ASP A 211 0.23 7.05 23.74
N MET A 212 1.16 7.72 24.42
CA MET A 212 1.72 8.99 23.97
C MET A 212 2.62 8.82 22.73
N ALA A 213 3.23 7.64 22.53
CA ALA A 213 3.94 7.34 21.29
C ALA A 213 2.97 7.17 20.11
N ARG A 214 1.84 6.49 20.32
CA ARG A 214 0.74 6.39 19.34
C ARG A 214 0.18 7.77 18.98
N GLN A 215 -0.10 8.60 20.00
CA GLN A 215 -0.55 9.98 19.79
C GLN A 215 0.49 10.83 19.04
N GLY A 216 1.78 10.68 19.36
CA GLY A 216 2.85 11.35 18.64
C GLY A 216 2.91 10.97 17.16
N LEU A 217 2.68 9.69 16.85
CA LEU A 217 2.58 9.23 15.46
C LEU A 217 1.34 9.83 14.77
N LEU A 218 0.17 9.83 15.41
CA LEU A 218 -1.03 10.49 14.86
C LEU A 218 -0.79 11.97 14.57
N GLY A 219 -0.14 12.69 15.50
CA GLY A 219 0.22 14.10 15.30
C GLY A 219 1.15 14.31 14.10
N LEU A 220 2.10 13.39 13.88
CA LEU A 220 2.97 13.42 12.70
C LEU A 220 2.17 13.27 11.40
N LEU A 221 1.22 12.33 11.35
CA LEU A 221 0.39 12.09 10.16
C LEU A 221 -0.54 13.28 9.86
N VAL A 222 -1.13 13.87 10.89
CA VAL A 222 -1.97 15.08 10.73
C VAL A 222 -1.12 16.24 10.20
N ALA A 223 0.05 16.48 10.78
CA ALA A 223 0.95 17.52 10.29
C ALA A 223 1.41 17.28 8.85
N TYR A 224 1.71 16.04 8.49
CA TYR A 224 2.04 15.66 7.11
C TYR A 224 0.90 15.99 6.14
N ASN A 225 -0.32 15.54 6.43
CA ASN A 225 -1.47 15.82 5.58
C ASN A 225 -1.77 17.32 5.47
N LEU A 226 -1.61 18.11 6.54
CA LEU A 226 -1.79 19.57 6.47
C LEU A 226 -0.81 20.21 5.49
N ILE A 227 0.46 19.80 5.52
CA ILE A 227 1.47 20.27 4.56
C ILE A 227 1.08 19.87 3.14
N ARG A 228 0.66 18.61 2.91
CA ARG A 228 0.23 18.13 1.59
C ARG A 228 -1.03 18.84 1.07
N ILE A 229 -1.96 19.24 1.95
CA ILE A 229 -3.13 20.04 1.58
C ILE A 229 -2.68 21.43 1.09
N VAL A 230 -1.79 22.10 1.83
CA VAL A 230 -1.26 23.41 1.43
C VAL A 230 -0.50 23.32 0.11
N MET A 231 0.31 22.28 -0.10
CA MET A 231 1.01 22.04 -1.36
C MET A 231 0.04 21.77 -2.51
N THR A 232 -1.03 21.02 -2.25
CA THR A 232 -2.08 20.76 -3.24
C THR A 232 -2.79 22.05 -3.64
N ASP A 233 -3.04 22.95 -2.69
CA ASP A 233 -3.63 24.26 -2.97
C ASP A 233 -2.67 25.17 -3.75
N ALA A 234 -1.39 25.19 -3.37
CA ALA A 234 -0.36 25.94 -4.09
C ALA A 234 -0.18 25.44 -5.54
N ALA A 235 -0.22 24.12 -5.77
CA ALA A 235 -0.16 23.55 -7.11
C ALA A 235 -1.35 23.96 -7.99
N LYS A 236 -2.54 24.20 -7.42
CA LYS A 236 -3.70 24.70 -8.20
C LYS A 236 -3.47 26.11 -8.73
N ALA A 237 -2.70 26.94 -8.03
CA ALA A 237 -2.35 28.28 -8.50
C ALA A 237 -1.40 28.22 -9.72
N GLU A 238 -0.64 27.13 -9.86
CA GLU A 238 0.34 26.91 -10.92
C GLU A 238 -0.09 25.74 -11.81
N ASN A 239 -0.87 26.02 -12.86
CA ASN A 239 -1.51 25.03 -13.78
C ASN A 239 -0.60 23.95 -14.41
N LYS A 240 0.72 23.98 -14.18
CA LYS A 240 1.70 23.04 -14.75
C LYS A 240 2.28 22.05 -13.72
N LEU A 241 2.00 22.21 -12.43
CA LEU A 241 2.59 21.39 -11.38
C LEU A 241 1.55 20.42 -10.80
N ILE A 242 1.93 19.15 -10.69
CA ILE A 242 1.17 18.14 -9.96
C ILE A 242 1.62 18.22 -8.49
N PRO A 243 0.71 18.15 -7.49
CA PRO A 243 1.09 18.38 -6.10
C PRO A 243 2.26 17.52 -5.60
N ARG A 244 2.37 16.25 -6.03
CA ARG A 244 3.51 15.38 -5.71
C ARG A 244 4.89 15.84 -6.18
N GLN A 245 4.95 16.81 -7.10
CA GLN A 245 6.21 17.37 -7.59
C GLN A 245 6.77 18.46 -6.66
N LEU A 246 5.94 18.97 -5.76
CA LEU A 246 6.38 19.91 -4.74
C LEU A 246 7.07 19.15 -3.60
N SER A 247 8.06 19.78 -2.98
CA SER A 247 8.76 19.23 -1.81
C SER A 247 8.74 20.24 -0.66
N PHE A 248 8.90 19.74 0.56
CA PHE A 248 9.08 20.55 1.75
C PHE A 248 10.26 19.99 2.55
N SER A 249 11.13 20.89 3.02
CA SER A 249 12.34 20.58 3.81
C SER A 249 12.41 21.50 5.02
#